data_AF-A0A9W9F1F0-F1
#
_entry.id   AF-A0A9W9F1F0-F1
#
_cell.length_a   1.000
_cell.length_b   1.000
_cell.length_c   1.000
_cell.angle_alpha   90.00
_cell.angle_beta   90.00
_cell.angle_gamma   90.00
#
_symmetry.space_group_name_H-M   'P 1'
#
loop_
_entity.id
_entity.type
_entity.pdbx_description
1 polymer ?
#
loop_
_entity_poly.entity_id
_entity_poly.type
_entity_poly.pdbx_seq_one_letter_code
_entity_poly.pdbx_strand_id
1 'polypeptide(L)'
;MSSIPTSEENLPFFDPPSTELPNPPVPYTTGWIFTAHIPSQIFTVRVLHATSASKVPRDDTRLVAKIYDPLYFDDDGGFLNPFLCVNEHYTHEANVYHHLSQFQGQGIPRFYGSYSVNLAVDSKQTRTVRMILIKYIHGVTMRDAKPEHYSQSARQKILKSIVDLDSRVYEKNIQLQDLHPRNVIISSPDRDPSGVVFIDFGKTLFSRRPDDPFALKLDWFYGQFGDWIDWDWDAWLETEFAHTPGNITPDMRKRWP
;
A
#
# COMPACT_ATOMS: atom_id res chain seq x y z
N MET A 1 31.28 -9.16 55.93
CA MET A 1 31.51 -8.37 54.70
C MET A 1 32.00 -9.31 53.62
N SER A 2 31.12 -9.67 52.69
CA SER A 2 31.49 -10.08 51.34
C SER A 2 30.26 -9.87 50.47
N SER A 3 30.34 -8.85 49.61
CA SER A 3 29.24 -8.35 48.79
C SER A 3 29.22 -9.11 47.47
N ILE A 4 28.05 -9.55 47.04
CA ILE A 4 27.80 -10.13 45.72
C ILE A 4 27.85 -8.98 44.70
N PRO A 5 28.62 -9.07 43.60
CA PRO A 5 28.51 -8.08 42.53
C PRO A 5 27.31 -8.42 41.66
N THR A 6 26.33 -7.53 41.65
CA THR A 6 25.28 -7.43 40.63
C THR A 6 25.88 -6.79 39.38
N SER A 7 26.09 -7.56 38.32
CA SER A 7 26.33 -7.05 36.97
C SER A 7 25.17 -7.47 36.08
N GLU A 8 24.08 -6.69 36.12
CA GLU A 8 23.20 -6.56 34.97
C GLU A 8 24.02 -5.84 33.90
N GLU A 9 24.61 -6.61 32.98
CA GLU A 9 25.14 -6.06 31.74
C GLU A 9 23.95 -5.51 30.95
N ASN A 10 23.84 -4.18 30.94
CA ASN A 10 23.07 -3.41 29.97
C ASN A 10 23.54 -3.79 28.55
N LEU A 11 22.89 -4.81 27.97
CA LEU A 11 22.92 -5.00 26.53
C LEU A 11 22.30 -3.74 25.90
N PRO A 12 22.99 -3.05 24.97
CA PRO A 12 22.38 -1.93 24.28
C PRO A 12 21.15 -2.45 23.55
N PHE A 13 19.99 -1.95 23.98
CA PHE A 13 18.74 -2.05 23.23
C PHE A 13 19.04 -1.40 21.88
N PHE A 14 19.28 -2.21 20.86
CA PHE A 14 19.33 -1.72 19.50
C PHE A 14 17.91 -1.24 19.21
N ASP A 15 17.69 0.07 19.33
CA ASP A 15 16.51 0.69 18.74
C ASP A 15 16.50 0.26 17.26
N PRO A 16 15.45 -0.45 16.80
CA PRO A 16 15.32 -0.72 15.38
C PRO A 16 15.36 0.64 14.65
N PRO A 17 16.05 0.75 13.51
CA PRO A 17 16.11 2.00 12.76
C PRO A 17 14.67 2.47 12.52
N SER A 18 14.37 3.71 12.92
CA SER A 18 13.03 4.28 12.82
C SER A 18 12.49 4.11 11.39
N THR A 19 11.38 3.41 11.28
CA THR A 19 10.58 3.33 10.04
C THR A 19 9.73 4.59 9.84
N GLU A 20 9.74 5.54 10.80
CA GLU A 20 8.98 6.78 10.68
C GLU A 20 9.53 7.64 9.55
N LEU A 21 8.79 7.65 8.45
CA LEU A 21 9.05 8.57 7.36
C LEU A 21 8.57 9.98 7.71
N PRO A 22 9.30 11.03 7.28
CA PRO A 22 8.85 12.40 7.45
C PRO A 22 7.51 12.62 6.74
N ASN A 23 6.69 13.50 7.32
CA ASN A 23 5.46 13.94 6.67
C ASN A 23 5.78 14.54 5.29
N PRO A 24 5.09 14.13 4.21
CA PRO A 24 5.31 14.72 2.90
C PRO A 24 4.92 16.21 2.88
N PRO A 25 5.52 17.02 1.99
CA PRO A 25 5.19 18.44 1.86
C PRO A 25 3.72 18.62 1.49
N VAL A 26 2.99 19.40 2.28
CA VAL A 26 1.55 19.64 2.11
C VAL A 26 1.31 20.66 0.99
N PRO A 27 0.68 20.29 -0.15
CA PRO A 27 0.28 21.27 -1.15
C PRO A 27 -1.03 21.95 -0.69
N TYR A 28 -0.94 23.11 -0.04
CA TYR A 28 -2.13 23.90 0.27
C TYR A 28 -2.87 24.31 -1.02
N THR A 29 -4.18 24.03 -1.09
CA THR A 29 -5.15 24.83 -1.86
C THR A 29 -6.41 25.01 -1.03
N THR A 30 -6.73 26.26 -0.69
CA THR A 30 -7.92 26.66 0.07
C THR A 30 -9.19 26.43 -0.77
N GLY A 31 -10.27 25.88 -0.18
CA GLY A 31 -11.61 25.89 -0.81
C GLY A 31 -12.33 24.55 -1.03
N TRP A 32 -11.86 23.43 -0.47
CA TRP A 32 -12.51 22.13 -0.63
C TRP A 32 -13.56 21.86 0.45
N ILE A 33 -14.77 21.47 0.04
CA ILE A 33 -15.87 21.05 0.94
C ILE A 33 -16.06 19.55 0.77
N PHE A 34 -15.93 18.79 1.86
CA PHE A 34 -16.15 17.35 1.89
C PHE A 34 -17.36 17.04 2.77
N THR A 35 -18.23 16.14 2.31
CA THR A 35 -19.33 15.59 3.11
C THR A 35 -19.00 14.14 3.41
N ALA A 36 -18.83 13.80 4.69
CA ALA A 36 -18.46 12.47 5.16
C ALA A 36 -19.57 11.88 6.03
N HIS A 37 -20.00 10.65 5.74
CA HIS A 37 -20.87 9.84 6.60
C HIS A 37 -20.06 8.68 7.21
N ILE A 38 -19.82 8.78 8.51
CA ILE A 38 -19.13 7.81 9.40
C ILE A 38 -19.94 6.49 9.46
N PRO A 39 -19.34 5.27 9.57
CA PRO A 39 -17.99 4.95 10.09
C PRO A 39 -16.91 4.59 9.07
N SER A 40 -17.17 4.74 7.77
CA SER A 40 -16.11 4.50 6.77
C SER A 40 -15.02 5.57 6.88
N GLN A 41 -13.74 5.18 6.81
CA GLN A 41 -12.61 6.10 6.65
C GLN A 41 -12.26 6.34 5.17
N ILE A 42 -13.02 5.73 4.25
CA ILE A 42 -12.81 5.81 2.80
C ILE A 42 -14.07 6.35 2.15
N PHE A 43 -13.93 7.41 1.36
CA PHE A 43 -15.02 8.11 0.72
C PHE A 43 -14.77 8.28 -0.78
N THR A 44 -15.78 7.99 -1.60
CA THR A 44 -15.78 8.45 -2.98
C THR A 44 -16.18 9.92 -2.99
N VAL A 45 -15.35 10.78 -3.57
CA VAL A 45 -15.58 12.22 -3.65
C VAL A 45 -15.59 12.68 -5.10
N ARG A 46 -16.31 13.77 -5.37
CA ARG A 46 -16.36 14.42 -6.68
C ARG A 46 -15.73 15.80 -6.56
N VAL A 47 -14.89 16.15 -7.53
CA VAL A 47 -14.32 17.50 -7.63
C VAL A 47 -15.42 18.44 -8.13
N LEU A 48 -15.81 19.41 -7.29
CA LEU A 48 -16.83 20.42 -7.66
C LEU A 48 -16.19 21.61 -8.38
N HIS A 49 -15.05 22.10 -7.86
CA HIS A 49 -14.28 23.19 -8.45
C HIS A 49 -12.79 22.93 -8.23
N ALA A 50 -11.99 23.03 -9.30
CA ALA A 50 -10.53 22.94 -9.24
C ALA A 50 -9.93 24.28 -9.68
N THR A 51 -9.07 24.87 -8.84
CA THR A 51 -8.29 26.05 -9.25
C THR A 51 -7.21 25.64 -10.24
N SER A 52 -6.79 26.57 -11.11
CA SER A 52 -5.77 26.32 -12.15
C SER A 52 -4.41 25.85 -11.60
N ALA A 53 -4.16 26.03 -10.30
CA ALA A 53 -2.95 25.60 -9.61
C ALA A 53 -3.02 24.17 -9.02
N SER A 54 -4.19 23.52 -9.02
CA SER A 54 -4.34 22.20 -8.41
C SER A 54 -3.86 21.09 -9.35
N LYS A 55 -3.21 20.05 -8.81
CA LYS A 55 -2.87 18.80 -9.54
C LYS A 55 -4.11 17.93 -9.81
N VAL A 56 -5.28 18.37 -9.37
CA VAL A 56 -6.53 17.61 -9.46
C VAL A 56 -7.17 17.85 -10.83
N PRO A 57 -7.67 16.81 -11.54
CA PRO A 57 -8.32 16.98 -12.82
C PRO A 57 -9.57 17.85 -12.69
N ARG A 58 -9.84 18.68 -13.71
CA ARG A 58 -11.06 19.47 -13.80
C ARG A 58 -12.25 18.57 -14.15
N ASP A 59 -13.38 18.89 -13.53
CA ASP A 59 -14.75 18.47 -13.81
C ASP A 59 -15.05 16.95 -13.79
N ASP A 60 -16.05 16.57 -12.97
CA ASP A 60 -16.63 15.22 -12.79
C ASP A 60 -15.65 14.04 -12.62
N THR A 61 -14.45 14.31 -12.14
CA THR A 61 -13.52 13.24 -11.78
C THR A 61 -13.90 12.68 -10.41
N ARG A 62 -14.25 11.39 -10.38
CA ARG A 62 -14.41 10.63 -9.14
C ARG A 62 -13.03 10.34 -8.55
N LEU A 63 -12.89 10.62 -7.27
CA LEU A 63 -11.68 10.40 -6.48
C LEU A 63 -12.04 9.59 -5.24
N VAL A 64 -11.02 9.08 -4.57
CA VAL A 64 -11.14 8.47 -3.25
C VAL A 64 -10.39 9.34 -2.26
N ALA A 65 -11.11 9.78 -1.23
CA ALA A 65 -10.54 10.39 -0.03
C ALA A 65 -10.40 9.30 1.04
N LYS A 66 -9.16 9.02 1.46
CA LYS A 66 -8.87 8.14 2.59
C LYS A 66 -8.47 9.01 3.78
N ILE A 67 -9.23 8.92 4.86
CA ILE A 67 -9.05 9.65 6.11
C ILE A 67 -8.32 8.74 7.09
N TYR A 68 -7.40 9.33 7.85
CA TYR A 68 -6.61 8.66 8.87
C TYR A 68 -6.97 9.29 10.21
N ASP A 69 -8.05 8.78 10.81
CA ASP A 69 -8.60 9.26 12.07
C ASP A 69 -8.39 8.20 13.17
N PRO A 70 -7.54 8.49 14.18
CA PRO A 70 -7.27 7.60 15.30
C PRO A 70 -8.54 7.16 16.05
N LEU A 71 -9.62 7.96 15.98
CA LEU A 71 -10.89 7.63 16.64
C LEU A 71 -11.54 6.34 16.12
N TYR A 72 -11.27 5.97 14.86
CA TYR A 72 -11.84 4.77 14.22
C TYR A 72 -10.80 3.65 14.03
N PHE A 73 -9.66 3.76 14.71
CA PHE A 73 -8.66 2.71 14.70
C PHE A 73 -9.02 1.64 15.73
N ASP A 74 -8.89 0.38 15.34
CA ASP A 74 -9.01 -0.75 16.27
C ASP A 74 -7.72 -0.83 17.09
N ASP A 75 -7.80 -0.47 18.36
CA ASP A 75 -6.65 -0.44 19.27
C ASP A 75 -6.29 -1.83 19.83
N ASP A 76 -6.95 -2.88 19.34
CA ASP A 76 -6.80 -4.27 19.79
C ASP A 76 -6.98 -4.36 21.32
N GLY A 77 -8.03 -3.74 21.85
CA GLY A 77 -8.28 -3.69 23.30
C GLY A 77 -7.26 -2.85 24.07
N GLY A 78 -6.61 -1.89 23.40
CA GLY A 78 -5.63 -0.95 23.97
C GLY A 78 -4.18 -1.40 23.90
N PHE A 79 -3.87 -2.52 23.22
CA PHE A 79 -2.47 -2.95 22.99
C PHE A 79 -1.73 -2.03 22.00
N LEU A 80 -2.47 -1.40 21.09
CA LEU A 80 -1.91 -0.50 20.09
C LEU A 80 -2.16 0.95 20.49
N ASN A 81 -1.27 1.86 20.07
CA ASN A 81 -1.53 3.30 20.15
C ASN A 81 -2.16 3.77 18.83
N PRO A 82 -3.46 4.10 18.80
CA PRO A 82 -4.16 4.53 17.59
C PRO A 82 -3.49 5.69 16.85
N PHE A 83 -2.94 6.66 17.59
CA PHE A 83 -2.33 7.84 17.00
C PHE A 83 -1.04 7.48 16.26
N LEU A 84 -0.22 6.60 16.84
CA LEU A 84 1.02 6.15 16.20
C LEU A 84 0.72 5.28 14.99
N CYS A 85 -0.18 4.31 15.12
CA CYS A 85 -0.52 3.40 14.02
C CYS A 85 -1.13 4.14 12.82
N VAL A 86 -2.07 5.05 13.06
CA VAL A 86 -2.71 5.83 12.00
C VAL A 86 -1.72 6.82 11.36
N ASN A 87 -0.83 7.42 12.15
CA ASN A 87 0.23 8.27 11.61
C ASN A 87 1.20 7.47 10.74
N GLU A 88 1.62 6.28 11.17
CA GLU A 88 2.46 5.36 10.39
C GLU A 88 1.78 4.98 9.06
N HIS A 89 0.51 4.57 9.09
CA HIS A 89 -0.21 4.20 7.86
C HIS A 89 -0.29 5.37 6.88
N TYR A 90 -0.58 6.57 7.40
CA TYR A 90 -0.62 7.79 6.60
C TYR A 90 0.75 8.12 5.98
N THR A 91 1.82 8.14 6.79
CA THR A 91 3.14 8.55 6.32
C THR A 91 3.69 7.54 5.32
N HIS A 92 3.50 6.24 5.56
CA HIS A 92 3.93 5.19 4.64
C HIS A 92 3.20 5.31 3.31
N GLU A 93 1.86 5.37 3.34
CA GLU A 93 1.06 5.39 2.12
C GLU A 93 1.31 6.65 1.28
N ALA A 94 1.36 7.83 1.91
CA ALA A 94 1.62 9.07 1.20
C ALA A 94 3.05 9.10 0.60
N ASN A 95 4.05 8.56 1.31
CA ASN A 95 5.41 8.48 0.79
C ASN A 95 5.56 7.46 -0.34
N VAL A 96 4.83 6.33 -0.31
CA VAL A 96 4.90 5.34 -1.40
C VAL A 96 4.49 5.97 -2.71
N TYR A 97 3.44 6.78 -2.74
CA TYR A 97 3.03 7.47 -3.97
C TYR A 97 4.10 8.41 -4.51
N HIS A 98 4.92 9.03 -3.65
CA HIS A 98 6.05 9.85 -4.09
C HIS A 98 7.18 8.99 -4.67
N HIS A 99 7.57 7.91 -4.00
CA HIS A 99 8.65 7.03 -4.43
C HIS A 99 8.30 6.21 -5.69
N LEU A 100 7.02 5.86 -5.83
CA LEU A 100 6.48 5.09 -6.95
C LEU A 100 5.76 5.98 -7.98
N SER A 101 6.16 7.24 -8.12
CA SER A 101 5.53 8.20 -9.06
C SER A 101 5.42 7.66 -10.49
N GLN A 102 6.44 6.91 -10.96
CA GLN A 102 6.45 6.27 -12.28
C GLN A 102 5.40 5.17 -12.48
N PHE A 103 4.84 4.61 -11.40
CA PHE A 103 3.81 3.56 -11.45
C PHE A 103 2.39 4.13 -11.38
N GLN A 104 2.24 5.44 -11.12
CA GLN A 104 0.93 6.04 -10.95
C GLN A 104 0.11 6.04 -12.25
N GLY A 105 -1.06 5.39 -12.19
CA GLY A 105 -1.91 5.12 -13.36
C GLY A 105 -1.46 3.91 -14.19
N GLN A 106 -0.47 3.15 -13.72
CA GLN A 106 0.03 1.91 -14.30
C GLN A 106 0.38 0.92 -13.19
N GLY A 107 -0.65 0.32 -12.59
CA GLY A 107 -0.52 -0.64 -11.48
C GLY A 107 -0.79 -0.06 -10.09
N ILE A 108 -0.70 1.27 -9.90
CA ILE A 108 -1.15 1.94 -8.66
C ILE A 108 -1.99 3.19 -8.98
N PRO A 109 -2.87 3.66 -8.08
CA PRO A 109 -3.67 4.87 -8.31
C PRO A 109 -2.80 6.11 -8.55
N ARG A 110 -3.37 7.09 -9.26
CA ARG A 110 -2.77 8.44 -9.27
C ARG A 110 -3.03 9.11 -7.93
N PHE A 111 -2.00 9.75 -7.40
CA PHE A 111 -2.01 10.49 -6.15
C PHE A 111 -2.18 11.97 -6.42
N TYR A 112 -3.18 12.57 -5.81
CA TYR A 112 -3.51 13.98 -5.99
C TYR A 112 -3.02 14.87 -4.85
N GLY A 113 -2.75 14.28 -3.68
CA GLY A 113 -2.09 14.97 -2.59
C GLY A 113 -2.42 14.39 -1.22
N SER A 114 -1.69 14.90 -0.24
CA SER A 114 -1.94 14.72 1.18
C SER A 114 -2.41 16.03 1.81
N TYR A 115 -3.30 15.92 2.79
CA TYR A 115 -4.01 17.05 3.37
C TYR A 115 -4.21 16.86 4.88
N SER A 116 -4.50 17.96 5.56
CA SER A 116 -5.02 17.95 6.93
C SER A 116 -6.43 18.52 6.90
N VAL A 117 -7.37 17.83 7.53
CA VAL A 117 -8.78 18.20 7.54
C VAL A 117 -9.24 18.34 8.98
N ASN A 118 -9.98 19.41 9.28
CA ASN A 118 -10.60 19.60 10.59
C ASN A 118 -12.01 19.02 10.53
N LEU A 119 -12.24 17.92 11.25
CA LEU A 119 -13.54 17.29 11.40
C LEU A 119 -14.25 17.83 12.65
N ALA A 120 -15.53 18.18 12.53
CA ALA A 120 -16.33 18.57 13.68
C ALA A 120 -16.45 17.41 14.69
N VAL A 121 -16.22 17.72 15.96
CA VAL A 121 -16.51 16.82 17.09
C VAL A 121 -17.88 17.20 17.66
N ASP A 122 -18.09 18.49 17.85
CA ASP A 122 -19.37 19.10 18.23
C ASP A 122 -19.50 20.50 17.57
N SER A 123 -20.46 21.31 18.00
CA SER A 123 -20.69 22.66 17.44
C SER A 123 -19.57 23.68 17.73
N LYS A 124 -18.60 23.35 18.58
CA LYS A 124 -17.53 24.25 19.06
C LYS A 124 -16.13 23.69 18.84
N GLN A 125 -15.99 22.37 18.73
CA GLN A 125 -14.71 21.69 18.66
C GLN A 125 -14.53 20.96 17.34
N THR A 126 -13.29 20.99 16.84
CA THR A 126 -12.85 20.21 15.70
C THR A 126 -11.61 19.41 16.06
N ARG A 127 -11.47 18.21 15.49
CA ARG A 127 -10.23 17.43 15.52
C ARG A 127 -9.56 17.46 14.15
N THR A 128 -8.25 17.67 14.13
CA THR A 128 -7.47 17.62 12.88
C THR A 128 -7.07 16.18 12.59
N VAL A 129 -7.36 15.71 11.38
CA VAL A 129 -7.00 14.38 10.89
C VAL A 129 -6.22 14.48 9.58
N ARG A 130 -5.47 13.44 9.23
CA ARG A 130 -4.77 13.36 7.94
C ARG A 130 -5.68 12.75 6.88
N MET A 131 -5.48 13.15 5.64
CA MET A 131 -6.22 12.63 4.50
C MET A 131 -5.32 12.55 3.28
N ILE A 132 -5.51 11.52 2.44
CA ILE A 132 -4.97 11.51 1.08
C ILE A 132 -6.10 11.50 0.06
N LEU A 133 -5.79 12.01 -1.14
CA LEU A 133 -6.69 12.01 -2.27
C LEU A 133 -6.06 11.24 -3.43
N ILE A 134 -6.74 10.22 -3.91
CA ILE A 134 -6.26 9.34 -4.99
C ILE A 134 -7.34 9.14 -6.06
N LYS A 135 -6.93 8.67 -7.24
CA LYS A 135 -7.84 8.36 -8.34
C LYS A 135 -8.79 7.23 -7.94
N TYR A 136 -10.08 7.42 -8.20
CA TYR A 136 -11.04 6.33 -8.14
C TYR A 136 -10.73 5.30 -9.24
N ILE A 137 -10.59 4.03 -8.85
CA ILE A 137 -10.36 2.93 -9.77
C ILE A 137 -11.68 2.23 -10.06
N HIS A 138 -12.04 2.15 -11.34
CA HIS A 138 -13.21 1.39 -11.77
C HIS A 138 -12.85 -0.08 -11.85
N GLY A 139 -13.58 -0.91 -11.13
CA GLY A 139 -13.37 -2.35 -11.11
C GLY A 139 -14.01 -2.99 -9.89
N VAL A 140 -13.62 -4.24 -9.66
CA VAL A 140 -13.97 -5.01 -8.46
C VAL A 140 -12.69 -5.42 -7.76
N THR A 141 -12.70 -5.49 -6.42
CA THR A 141 -11.56 -6.06 -5.71
C THR A 141 -11.44 -7.55 -6.05
N MET A 142 -10.24 -8.11 -6.00
CA MET A 142 -10.07 -9.56 -6.18
C MET A 142 -10.75 -10.36 -5.07
N ARG A 143 -10.95 -9.78 -3.88
CA ARG A 143 -11.73 -10.41 -2.81
C ARG A 143 -13.20 -10.58 -3.21
N ASP A 144 -13.79 -9.55 -3.82
CA ASP A 144 -15.22 -9.55 -4.17
C ASP A 144 -15.46 -10.17 -5.56
N ALA A 145 -14.41 -10.29 -6.37
CA ALA A 145 -14.44 -10.99 -7.64
C ALA A 145 -14.48 -12.51 -7.42
N LYS A 146 -15.17 -13.20 -8.32
CA LYS A 146 -15.31 -14.65 -8.31
C LYS A 146 -14.32 -15.26 -9.30
N PRO A 147 -13.28 -15.99 -8.86
CA PRO A 147 -12.27 -16.57 -9.76
C PRO A 147 -12.87 -17.40 -10.90
N GLU A 148 -13.97 -18.12 -10.64
CA GLU A 148 -14.70 -18.94 -11.60
C GLU A 148 -15.31 -18.16 -12.78
N HIS A 149 -15.45 -16.84 -12.66
CA HIS A 149 -15.89 -15.97 -13.76
C HIS A 149 -14.77 -15.61 -14.72
N TYR A 150 -13.52 -15.97 -14.40
CA TYR A 150 -12.34 -15.68 -15.21
C TYR A 150 -11.76 -16.99 -15.75
N SER A 151 -11.43 -17.00 -17.05
CA SER A 151 -10.69 -18.12 -17.61
C SER A 151 -9.33 -18.26 -16.93
N GLN A 152 -8.77 -19.47 -16.90
CA GLN A 152 -7.45 -19.72 -16.33
C GLN A 152 -6.39 -18.79 -16.93
N SER A 153 -6.40 -18.56 -18.24
CA SER A 153 -5.48 -17.62 -18.90
C SER A 153 -5.66 -16.17 -18.43
N ALA A 154 -6.89 -15.73 -18.14
CA ALA A 154 -7.15 -14.41 -17.57
C ALA A 154 -6.62 -14.30 -16.13
N ARG A 155 -6.84 -15.33 -15.31
CA ARG A 155 -6.30 -15.41 -13.93
C ARG A 155 -4.77 -15.40 -13.92
N GLN A 156 -4.13 -16.16 -14.81
CA GLN A 156 -2.67 -16.14 -15.00
C GLN A 156 -2.16 -14.74 -15.36
N LYS A 157 -2.83 -14.01 -16.27
CA LYS A 157 -2.46 -12.63 -16.60
C LYS A 157 -2.59 -11.68 -15.41
N ILE A 158 -3.68 -11.79 -14.64
CA ILE A 158 -3.90 -11.00 -13.42
C ILE A 158 -2.75 -11.25 -12.42
N LEU A 159 -2.49 -12.51 -12.09
CA LEU A 159 -1.44 -12.87 -11.13
C LEU A 159 -0.06 -12.46 -11.63
N LYS A 160 0.22 -12.61 -12.93
CA LYS A 160 1.46 -12.11 -13.54
C LYS A 160 1.61 -10.61 -13.33
N SER A 161 0.56 -9.82 -13.58
CA SER A 161 0.61 -8.37 -13.37
C SER A 161 0.87 -7.99 -11.91
N ILE A 162 0.38 -8.76 -10.95
CA ILE A 162 0.66 -8.55 -9.52
C ILE A 162 2.12 -8.87 -9.21
N VAL A 163 2.65 -10.00 -9.69
CA VAL A 163 4.07 -10.39 -9.51
C VAL A 163 5.00 -9.38 -10.18
N ASP A 164 4.68 -8.92 -11.38
CA ASP A 164 5.44 -7.89 -12.11
C ASP A 164 5.42 -6.54 -11.36
N LEU A 165 4.29 -6.16 -10.76
CA LEU A 165 4.21 -4.94 -9.94
C LEU A 165 5.04 -5.07 -8.67
N ASP A 166 4.82 -6.14 -7.90
CA ASP A 166 5.54 -6.38 -6.64
C ASP A 166 7.05 -6.47 -6.86
N SER A 167 7.50 -7.14 -7.93
CA SER A 167 8.92 -7.21 -8.30
C SER A 167 9.51 -5.82 -8.60
N ARG A 168 8.81 -5.00 -9.39
CA ARG A 168 9.29 -3.63 -9.70
C ARG A 168 9.26 -2.68 -8.51
N VAL A 169 8.35 -2.89 -7.56
CA VAL A 169 8.35 -2.16 -6.27
C VAL A 169 9.51 -2.63 -5.39
N TYR A 170 9.78 -3.93 -5.39
CA TYR A 170 10.90 -4.54 -4.67
C TYR A 170 12.27 -4.04 -5.14
N GLU A 171 12.43 -3.78 -6.44
CA GLU A 171 13.61 -3.11 -7.02
C GLU A 171 13.83 -1.69 -6.48
N LYS A 172 12.79 -1.03 -5.96
CA LYS A 172 12.88 0.29 -5.33
C LYS A 172 13.17 0.23 -3.83
N ASN A 173 13.57 -0.94 -3.32
CA ASN A 173 13.79 -1.22 -1.90
C ASN A 173 12.53 -1.00 -1.03
N ILE A 174 11.35 -1.22 -1.61
CA ILE A 174 10.06 -1.14 -0.95
C ILE A 174 9.41 -2.52 -0.93
N GLN A 175 8.80 -2.90 0.18
CA GLN A 175 8.10 -4.18 0.33
C GLN A 175 6.61 -3.95 0.59
N LEU A 176 5.76 -4.57 -0.23
CA LEU A 176 4.32 -4.58 -0.05
C LEU A 176 3.94 -5.68 0.96
N GLN A 177 3.75 -5.30 2.23
CA GLN A 177 3.42 -6.25 3.31
C GLN A 177 1.95 -6.70 3.29
N ASP A 178 1.03 -5.86 2.80
CA ASP A 178 -0.41 -6.17 2.76
C ASP A 178 -0.86 -6.53 1.34
N LEU A 179 -0.07 -7.37 0.65
CA LEU A 179 -0.39 -7.85 -0.69
C LEU A 179 -1.50 -8.92 -0.63
N HIS A 180 -2.73 -8.47 -0.48
CA HIS A 180 -3.94 -9.30 -0.34
C HIS A 180 -4.97 -9.03 -1.44
N PRO A 181 -5.88 -9.98 -1.73
CA PRO A 181 -6.97 -9.79 -2.71
C PRO A 181 -7.88 -8.57 -2.46
N ARG A 182 -8.03 -8.10 -1.21
CA ARG A 182 -8.77 -6.83 -0.92
C ARG A 182 -8.13 -5.60 -1.53
N ASN A 183 -6.80 -5.65 -1.63
CA ASN A 183 -5.96 -4.51 -1.98
C ASN A 183 -5.61 -4.53 -3.46
N VAL A 184 -6.22 -5.42 -4.24
CA VAL A 184 -6.03 -5.51 -5.68
C VAL A 184 -7.39 -5.33 -6.36
N ILE A 185 -7.49 -4.32 -7.22
CA ILE A 185 -8.67 -4.08 -8.05
C ILE A 185 -8.39 -4.62 -9.46
N ILE A 186 -9.26 -5.51 -9.95
CA ILE A 186 -9.30 -5.90 -11.36
C ILE A 186 -10.03 -4.79 -12.10
N SER A 187 -9.28 -3.99 -12.85
CA SER A 187 -9.78 -2.82 -13.54
C SER A 187 -10.30 -3.16 -14.93
N SER A 188 -11.26 -2.37 -15.42
CA SER A 188 -11.78 -2.57 -16.77
C SER A 188 -10.68 -2.25 -17.80
N PRO A 189 -10.35 -3.17 -18.72
CA PRO A 189 -9.26 -3.00 -19.68
C PRO A 189 -9.47 -1.79 -20.62
N ASP A 190 -10.72 -1.41 -20.88
CA ASP A 190 -11.07 -0.21 -21.65
C ASP A 190 -10.59 1.11 -21.02
N ARG A 191 -10.26 1.12 -19.73
CA ARG A 191 -9.91 2.32 -18.96
C ARG A 191 -8.54 2.26 -18.28
N ASP A 192 -8.01 1.06 -18.06
CA ASP A 192 -6.71 0.86 -17.44
C ASP A 192 -5.93 -0.24 -18.18
N PRO A 193 -4.86 0.12 -18.94
CA PRO A 193 -4.10 -0.83 -19.74
C PRO A 193 -3.44 -1.94 -18.91
N SER A 194 -3.24 -1.68 -17.61
CA SER A 194 -2.62 -2.63 -16.69
C SER A 194 -3.56 -3.77 -16.25
N GLY A 195 -4.88 -3.58 -16.35
CA GLY A 195 -5.91 -4.54 -15.92
C GLY A 195 -5.97 -4.84 -14.42
N VAL A 196 -4.95 -4.44 -13.66
CA VAL A 196 -4.79 -4.70 -12.23
C VAL A 196 -4.20 -3.47 -11.55
N VAL A 197 -4.82 -3.03 -10.47
CA VAL A 197 -4.37 -1.88 -9.69
C VAL A 197 -4.29 -2.24 -8.21
N PHE A 198 -3.08 -2.13 -7.64
CA PHE A 198 -2.85 -2.30 -6.22
C PHE A 198 -3.16 -1.00 -5.47
N ILE A 199 -3.91 -1.13 -4.38
CA ILE A 199 -4.35 -0.06 -3.49
C ILE A 199 -3.93 -0.36 -2.06
N ASP A 200 -3.96 0.65 -1.19
CA ASP A 200 -3.56 0.56 0.21
C ASP A 200 -2.07 0.26 0.42
N PHE A 201 -1.34 1.31 0.82
CA PHE A 201 0.09 1.22 1.11
C PHE A 201 0.41 1.51 2.58
N GLY A 202 -0.59 1.47 3.48
CA GLY A 202 -0.39 1.83 4.89
C GLY A 202 0.60 0.92 5.62
N LYS A 203 0.87 -0.27 5.09
CA LYS A 203 1.77 -1.28 5.69
C LYS A 203 3.08 -1.47 4.95
N THR A 204 3.40 -0.65 3.94
CA THR A 204 4.64 -0.85 3.17
C THR A 204 5.87 -0.59 4.01
N LEU A 205 6.93 -1.39 3.81
CA LEU A 205 8.23 -1.14 4.43
C LEU A 205 9.19 -0.51 3.42
N PHE A 206 9.93 0.48 3.89
CA PHE A 206 10.98 1.16 3.14
C PHE A 206 12.35 0.65 3.59
N SER A 207 13.36 0.80 2.71
CA SER A 207 14.75 0.47 3.03
C SER A 207 14.92 -0.98 3.48
N ARG A 208 14.30 -1.92 2.73
CA ARG A 208 14.43 -3.36 2.98
C ARG A 208 15.89 -3.78 3.07
N ARG A 209 16.18 -4.78 3.90
CA ARG A 209 17.48 -5.43 3.87
C ARG A 209 17.53 -6.38 2.65
N PRO A 210 18.61 -6.36 1.85
CA PRO A 210 18.72 -7.22 0.66
C PRO A 210 18.72 -8.73 0.91
N ASP A 211 18.85 -9.17 2.17
CA ASP A 211 18.93 -10.55 2.63
C ASP A 211 17.61 -11.12 3.16
N ASP A 212 16.50 -10.39 3.06
CA ASP A 212 15.17 -10.91 3.44
C ASP A 212 14.77 -12.08 2.50
N PRO A 213 14.39 -13.27 3.01
CA PRO A 213 14.21 -14.45 2.16
C PRO A 213 13.04 -14.31 1.20
N PHE A 214 13.34 -14.25 -0.11
CA PHE A 214 12.33 -14.18 -1.17
C PHE A 214 11.37 -15.38 -1.14
N ALA A 215 11.86 -16.56 -0.73
CA ALA A 215 11.08 -17.79 -0.61
C ALA A 215 9.90 -17.65 0.38
N LEU A 216 10.10 -17.00 1.53
CA LEU A 216 9.01 -16.76 2.49
C LEU A 216 7.90 -15.89 1.88
N LYS A 217 8.29 -14.92 1.04
CA LYS A 217 7.35 -14.01 0.36
C LYS A 217 6.48 -14.73 -0.69
N LEU A 218 7.06 -15.68 -1.42
CA LEU A 218 6.34 -16.51 -2.39
C LEU A 218 5.33 -17.45 -1.70
N ASP A 219 5.72 -18.07 -0.59
CA ASP A 219 4.80 -18.92 0.19
C ASP A 219 3.63 -18.12 0.76
N TRP A 220 3.89 -16.91 1.27
CA TRP A 220 2.82 -15.99 1.69
C TRP A 220 1.93 -15.57 0.52
N PHE A 221 2.50 -15.28 -0.66
CA PHE A 221 1.73 -14.94 -1.84
C PHE A 221 0.78 -16.08 -2.23
N TYR A 222 1.30 -17.31 -2.32
CA TYR A 222 0.49 -18.48 -2.64
C TYR A 222 -0.66 -18.67 -1.63
N GLY A 223 -0.38 -18.50 -0.34
CA GLY A 223 -1.39 -18.58 0.72
C GLY A 223 -2.52 -17.54 0.57
N GLN A 224 -2.24 -16.34 0.05
CA GLN A 224 -3.25 -15.29 -0.11
C GLN A 224 -4.06 -15.37 -1.42
N PHE A 225 -3.49 -15.96 -2.47
CA PHE A 225 -4.09 -16.00 -3.80
C PHE A 225 -4.50 -17.43 -4.23
N GLY A 226 -4.47 -18.40 -3.32
CA GLY A 226 -4.75 -19.82 -3.63
C GLY A 226 -6.07 -20.05 -4.37
N ASP A 227 -7.15 -19.35 -4.00
CA ASP A 227 -8.46 -19.47 -4.67
C ASP A 227 -8.43 -19.05 -6.16
N TRP A 228 -7.41 -18.31 -6.57
CA TRP A 228 -7.20 -17.88 -7.96
C TRP A 228 -6.37 -18.86 -8.78
N ILE A 229 -5.81 -19.91 -8.16
CA ILE A 229 -4.81 -20.80 -8.75
C ILE A 229 -5.32 -22.25 -8.74
N ASP A 230 -5.56 -22.79 -9.92
CA ASP A 230 -5.93 -24.21 -10.15
C ASP A 230 -4.94 -24.91 -11.11
N TRP A 231 -3.73 -24.39 -11.21
CA TRP A 231 -2.63 -24.94 -12.00
C TRP A 231 -1.37 -25.10 -11.16
N ASP A 232 -0.36 -25.76 -11.72
CA ASP A 232 0.97 -25.86 -11.12
C ASP A 232 1.64 -24.47 -11.09
N TRP A 233 1.57 -23.82 -9.94
CA TRP A 233 2.05 -22.46 -9.73
C TRP A 233 3.54 -22.32 -9.97
N ASP A 234 4.33 -23.25 -9.43
CA ASP A 234 5.79 -23.21 -9.50
C ASP A 234 6.26 -23.43 -10.94
N ALA A 235 5.73 -24.45 -11.62
CA ALA A 235 6.06 -24.72 -13.02
C ALA A 235 5.65 -23.55 -13.93
N TRP A 236 4.51 -22.91 -13.65
CA TRP A 236 4.06 -21.73 -14.39
C TRP A 236 4.97 -20.52 -14.14
N LEU A 237 5.36 -20.25 -12.89
CA LEU A 237 6.29 -19.16 -12.55
C LEU A 237 7.64 -19.35 -13.24
N GLU A 238 8.23 -20.54 -13.16
CA GLU A 238 9.50 -20.86 -13.81
C GLU A 238 9.42 -20.62 -15.31
N THR A 239 8.32 -21.02 -15.94
CA THR A 239 8.11 -20.85 -17.38
C THR A 239 7.94 -19.37 -17.76
N GLU A 240 7.06 -18.64 -17.08
CA GLU A 240 6.78 -17.23 -17.40
C GLU A 240 7.98 -16.31 -17.14
N PHE A 241 8.73 -16.58 -16.08
CA PHE A 241 9.86 -15.77 -15.66
C PHE A 241 11.23 -16.34 -16.08
N ALA A 242 11.26 -17.36 -16.94
CA ALA A 242 12.47 -18.00 -17.49
C ALA A 242 13.44 -17.03 -18.19
N HIS A 243 13.00 -15.82 -18.53
CA HIS A 243 13.80 -14.77 -19.16
C HIS A 243 14.59 -13.91 -18.16
N THR A 244 14.28 -13.97 -16.87
CA THR A 244 14.95 -13.22 -15.79
C THR A 244 16.27 -13.83 -15.23
N PRO A 245 16.63 -15.12 -15.40
CA PRO A 245 17.85 -15.72 -14.85
C PRO A 245 19.17 -15.07 -15.29
N GLY A 246 19.19 -14.39 -16.44
CA GLY A 246 20.36 -13.63 -16.90
C GLY A 246 20.73 -12.45 -16.01
N ASN A 247 19.80 -12.00 -15.14
CA ASN A 247 20.02 -10.93 -14.18
C ASN A 247 20.56 -11.44 -12.83
N ILE A 248 20.61 -12.76 -12.62
CA ILE A 248 21.14 -13.38 -11.39
C ILE A 248 22.65 -13.57 -11.57
N THR A 249 23.44 -12.78 -10.86
CA THR A 249 24.90 -12.89 -10.95
C THR A 249 25.40 -14.21 -10.35
N PRO A 250 26.56 -14.74 -10.81
CA PRO A 250 27.19 -15.90 -10.19
C PRO A 250 27.42 -15.73 -8.68
N ASP A 251 27.72 -14.50 -8.24
CA ASP A 251 27.90 -14.17 -6.82
C ASP A 251 26.61 -14.30 -6.01
N MET A 252 25.45 -13.95 -6.60
CA MET A 252 24.15 -14.15 -5.96
C MET A 252 23.84 -15.64 -5.78
N ARG A 253 24.12 -16.47 -6.80
CA ARG A 253 23.95 -17.93 -6.73
C ARG A 253 24.87 -18.59 -5.70
N LYS A 254 26.09 -18.07 -5.56
CA LYS A 254 27.08 -18.59 -4.59
C LYS A 254 26.74 -18.20 -3.15
N ARG A 255 26.13 -17.03 -2.95
CA ARG A 255 25.78 -16.50 -1.63
C ARG A 255 24.55 -17.15 -1.02
N TRP A 256 23.63 -17.63 -1.85
CA TRP A 256 22.37 -18.26 -1.46
C TRP A 256 22.19 -19.57 -2.24
N PRO A 257 22.95 -20.63 -1.90
CA PRO A 257 22.92 -21.93 -2.59
C PRO A 257 21.63 -22.70 -2.35
#